data_AF-A0A8H5BKK8-F1
#
_entry.id   AF-A0A8H5BKK8-F1
#
_cell.length_a   1.000
_cell.length_b   1.000
_cell.length_c   1.000
_cell.angle_alpha   90.00
_cell.angle_beta   90.00
_cell.angle_gamma   90.00
#
_symmetry.space_group_name_H-M   'P 1'
#
loop_
_entity.id
_entity.type
_entity.pdbx_description
1 polymer ?
#
loop_
_entity_poly.entity_id
_entity_poly.type
_entity_poly.pdbx_seq_one_letter_code
_entity_poly.pdbx_strand_id
1 'polypeptide(L)'
;MVIPAEITAKHGVNQEEVFRTGPHAAGIEEAVFEFATIANDHLITAREMLNADGMGGRVPPPAIPIFLSAVPTANYLGRLEKANFNAFEPRLQLRDWKLPWQLWRSYYKRQF
;
A
#
# COMPACT_ATOMS: atom_id res chain seq x y z
N MET A 1 -16.67 2.76 -7.37
CA MET A 1 -15.54 1.93 -6.89
C MET A 1 -14.24 2.69 -7.11
N VAL A 2 -13.22 2.50 -6.26
CA VAL A 2 -11.96 3.30 -6.28
C VAL A 2 -10.81 2.61 -7.03
N ILE A 3 -10.92 1.31 -7.33
CA ILE A 3 -9.96 0.57 -8.16
C ILE A 3 -10.09 1.04 -9.63
N PRO A 4 -8.98 1.25 -10.35
CA PRO A 4 -9.01 1.62 -11.77
C PRO A 4 -9.88 0.68 -12.62
N ALA A 5 -10.68 1.27 -13.51
CA ALA A 5 -11.63 0.54 -14.35
C ALA A 5 -10.94 -0.55 -15.20
N GLU A 6 -9.74 -0.26 -15.71
CA GLU A 6 -8.92 -1.19 -16.49
C GLU A 6 -8.59 -2.48 -15.72
N ILE A 7 -8.12 -2.35 -14.48
CA ILE A 7 -7.79 -3.51 -13.63
C ILE A 7 -9.07 -4.31 -13.34
N THR A 8 -10.17 -3.63 -13.03
CA THR A 8 -11.42 -4.33 -12.70
C THR A 8 -12.04 -5.03 -13.90
N ALA A 9 -11.92 -4.43 -15.09
CA ALA A 9 -12.36 -5.06 -16.33
C ALA A 9 -11.50 -6.28 -16.67
N LYS A 10 -10.18 -6.18 -16.49
CA LYS A 10 -9.22 -7.28 -16.72
C LYS A 10 -9.53 -8.51 -15.88
N HIS A 11 -9.94 -8.31 -14.62
CA HIS A 11 -10.29 -9.39 -13.69
C HIS A 11 -11.78 -9.75 -13.68
N GLY A 12 -12.59 -9.15 -14.56
CA GLY A 12 -14.02 -9.47 -14.68
C GLY A 12 -14.86 -9.05 -13.46
N VAL A 13 -14.41 -8.06 -12.70
CA VAL A 13 -15.07 -7.61 -11.46
C VAL A 13 -16.41 -6.94 -11.79
N ASN A 14 -17.50 -7.53 -11.30
CA ASN A 14 -18.81 -6.90 -11.33
C ASN A 14 -19.01 -5.98 -10.12
N GLN A 15 -19.13 -4.68 -10.36
CA GLN A 15 -19.29 -3.70 -9.27
C GLN A 15 -20.53 -3.95 -8.42
N GLU A 16 -21.66 -4.32 -9.03
CA GLU A 16 -22.89 -4.62 -8.28
C GLU A 16 -22.67 -5.81 -7.34
N GLU A 17 -22.01 -6.85 -7.83
CA GLU A 17 -21.70 -8.04 -7.04
C GLU A 17 -20.78 -7.69 -5.87
N VAL A 18 -19.75 -6.87 -6.09
CA VAL A 18 -18.87 -6.36 -5.02
C VAL A 18 -19.67 -5.63 -3.93
N PHE A 19 -20.69 -4.84 -4.29
CA PHE A 19 -21.54 -4.18 -3.29
C PHE A 19 -22.47 -5.15 -2.54
N ARG A 20 -22.89 -6.25 -3.18
CA ARG A 20 -23.82 -7.23 -2.59
C ARG A 20 -23.12 -8.27 -1.73
N THR A 21 -21.99 -8.80 -2.19
CA THR A 21 -21.30 -9.96 -1.59
C THR A 21 -19.91 -9.61 -1.06
N GLY A 22 -19.43 -8.37 -1.27
CA GLY A 22 -18.19 -7.87 -0.71
C GLY A 22 -16.98 -8.69 -1.16
N PRO A 23 -16.23 -9.32 -0.23
CA PRO A 23 -15.04 -10.08 -0.57
C PRO A 23 -15.32 -11.34 -1.40
N HIS A 24 -16.57 -11.79 -1.48
CA HIS A 24 -16.92 -13.02 -2.23
C HIS A 24 -17.24 -12.73 -3.70
N ALA A 25 -17.17 -11.48 -4.14
CA ALA A 25 -17.35 -11.13 -5.54
C ALA A 25 -16.19 -11.68 -6.38
N ALA A 26 -16.51 -12.28 -7.53
CA ALA A 26 -15.51 -12.86 -8.39
C ALA A 26 -14.49 -11.82 -8.90
N GLY A 27 -13.20 -12.16 -8.84
CA GLY A 27 -12.11 -11.34 -9.38
C GLY A 27 -11.66 -10.16 -8.51
N ILE A 28 -12.32 -9.89 -7.38
CA ILE A 28 -12.00 -8.70 -6.57
C ILE A 28 -10.64 -8.84 -5.86
N GLU A 29 -10.32 -10.04 -5.35
CA GLU A 29 -9.04 -10.29 -4.68
C GLU A 29 -7.88 -10.14 -5.67
N GLU A 30 -8.03 -10.64 -6.89
CA GLU A 30 -7.06 -10.54 -7.98
C GLU A 30 -6.88 -9.09 -8.45
N ALA A 31 -7.97 -8.33 -8.56
CA ALA A 31 -7.91 -6.90 -8.88
C ALA A 31 -7.21 -6.09 -7.78
N VAL A 32 -7.49 -6.40 -6.51
CA VAL A 32 -6.81 -5.77 -5.37
C VAL A 32 -5.33 -6.17 -5.33
N PHE A 33 -5.01 -7.43 -5.61
CA PHE A 33 -3.65 -7.92 -5.70
C PHE A 33 -2.82 -7.18 -6.76
N GLU A 34 -3.35 -7.07 -7.98
CA GLU A 34 -2.66 -6.35 -9.05
C GLU A 34 -2.45 -4.88 -8.69
N PHE A 35 -3.48 -4.23 -8.16
CA PHE A 35 -3.38 -2.83 -7.76
C PHE A 35 -2.40 -2.61 -6.61
N ALA A 36 -2.40 -3.50 -5.61
CA ALA A 36 -1.47 -3.46 -4.48
C ALA A 36 -0.02 -3.70 -4.93
N THR A 37 0.18 -4.56 -5.93
CA THR A 37 1.50 -4.83 -6.52
C THR A 37 2.06 -3.58 -7.18
N ILE A 38 1.27 -2.91 -8.03
CA ILE A 38 1.65 -1.63 -8.65
C ILE A 38 2.01 -0.58 -7.57
N ALA A 39 1.20 -0.48 -6.52
CA ALA A 39 1.46 0.45 -5.42
C ALA A 39 2.77 0.13 -4.67
N ASN A 40 3.08 -1.15 -4.46
CA ASN A 40 4.32 -1.57 -3.82
C ASN A 40 5.53 -1.35 -4.72
N ASP A 41 5.40 -1.59 -6.03
CA ASP A 41 6.44 -1.31 -7.01
C ASP A 41 6.83 0.17 -7.00
N HIS A 42 5.85 1.07 -6.94
CA HIS A 42 6.13 2.51 -6.78
C HIS A 42 6.93 2.83 -5.51
N LEU A 43 6.66 2.17 -4.39
CA LEU A 43 7.44 2.34 -3.15
C LEU A 43 8.87 1.82 -3.30
N ILE A 44 9.04 0.66 -3.94
CA ILE A 44 10.35 0.06 -4.18
C ILE A 44 11.16 0.96 -5.10
N THR A 45 10.62 1.37 -6.24
CA THR A 45 11.28 2.30 -7.16
C THR A 45 11.66 3.61 -6.48
N ALA A 46 10.79 4.21 -5.67
CA ALA A 46 11.11 5.43 -4.93
C ALA A 46 12.28 5.24 -3.95
N ARG A 47 12.38 4.08 -3.29
CA ARG A 47 13.52 3.74 -2.42
C ARG A 47 14.80 3.50 -3.21
N GLU A 48 14.70 2.86 -4.37
CA GLU A 48 15.83 2.63 -5.27
C GLU A 48 16.40 3.92 -5.86
N MET A 49 15.55 4.88 -6.23
CA MET A 49 16.00 6.20 -6.70
C MET A 49 16.85 6.92 -5.65
N LEU A 50 16.48 6.81 -4.36
CA LEU A 50 17.27 7.37 -3.26
C LEU A 50 18.60 6.63 -3.03
N ASN A 51 18.70 5.36 -3.43
CA ASN A 51 19.98 4.64 -3.43
C ASN A 51 20.86 5.09 -4.60
N ALA A 52 20.26 5.25 -5.79
CA ALA A 52 20.94 5.59 -7.03
C ALA A 52 21.51 7.03 -7.03
N ASP A 53 20.81 7.99 -6.42
CA ASP A 53 21.22 9.41 -6.33
C ASP A 53 22.39 9.65 -5.35
N GLY A 54 23.09 8.61 -4.91
CA GLY A 54 24.22 8.72 -3.97
C GLY A 54 23.82 9.10 -2.55
N MET A 55 22.51 9.11 -2.23
CA MET A 55 22.01 9.43 -0.89
C MET A 55 22.07 8.25 0.10
N GLY A 56 22.67 7.13 -0.32
CA GLY A 56 22.88 5.94 0.52
C GLY A 56 21.58 5.36 1.09
N GLY A 57 20.47 5.52 0.37
CA GLY A 57 19.15 5.04 0.79
C GLY A 57 18.53 5.83 1.94
N ARG A 58 19.00 7.06 2.18
CA ARG A 58 18.48 7.95 3.21
C ARG A 58 17.93 9.22 2.58
N VAL A 59 16.74 9.61 3.00
CA VAL A 59 16.11 10.85 2.57
C VAL A 59 16.83 12.06 3.18
N PRO A 60 17.02 13.18 2.45
CA PRO A 60 17.56 14.44 2.98
C PRO A 60 16.85 14.91 4.25
N PRO A 61 17.54 15.50 5.26
CA PRO A 61 16.87 15.93 6.49
C PRO A 61 15.67 16.86 6.27
N PRO A 62 15.71 17.86 5.37
CA PRO A 62 14.57 18.77 5.19
C PRO A 62 13.39 18.10 4.47
N ALA A 63 13.62 17.00 3.73
CA ALA A 63 12.58 16.33 2.95
C ALA A 63 11.86 15.22 3.74
N ILE A 64 12.42 14.74 4.86
CA ILE A 64 11.86 13.63 5.64
C ILE A 64 10.36 13.74 5.96
N PRO A 65 9.84 14.90 6.40
CA PRO A 65 8.42 15.01 6.75
C PRO A 65 7.47 14.65 5.58
N ILE A 66 7.88 14.93 4.34
CA ILE A 66 7.10 14.61 3.14
C ILE A 66 7.09 13.09 2.91
N PHE A 67 8.24 12.44 3.03
CA PHE A 67 8.40 11.01 2.80
C PHE A 67 7.77 10.14 3.90
N LEU A 68 7.59 10.66 5.12
CA LEU A 68 6.90 9.94 6.19
C LEU A 68 5.45 9.56 5.83
N SER A 69 4.83 10.25 4.87
CA SER A 69 3.49 9.91 4.37
C SER A 69 3.43 8.54 3.68
N ALA A 70 4.57 8.00 3.23
CA ALA A 70 4.65 6.67 2.63
C ALA A 70 4.72 5.52 3.66
N VAL A 71 5.11 5.81 4.91
CA VAL A 71 5.16 4.81 6.00
C VAL A 71 3.79 4.15 6.27
N PRO A 72 2.68 4.90 6.46
CA PRO A 72 1.36 4.28 6.63
C PRO A 72 0.91 3.51 5.38
N THR A 73 1.29 3.96 4.18
CA THR A 73 1.00 3.24 2.94
C THR A 73 1.71 1.89 2.89
N ALA A 74 3.02 1.85 3.19
CA ALA A 74 3.79 0.61 3.27
C ALA A 74 3.27 -0.31 4.38
N ASN A 75 2.87 0.25 5.53
CA ASN A 75 2.22 -0.49 6.61
C ASN A 75 0.91 -1.15 6.14
N TYR A 76 0.05 -0.39 5.46
CA TYR A 76 -1.22 -0.88 4.97
C TYR A 76 -1.05 -1.99 3.94
N LEU A 77 -0.19 -1.80 2.93
CA LEU A 77 0.09 -2.80 1.90
C LEU A 77 0.61 -4.11 2.51
N GLY A 78 1.54 -4.04 3.46
CA GLY A 78 2.04 -5.24 4.15
C GLY A 78 1.02 -5.93 5.06
N ARG A 79 -0.06 -5.23 5.46
CA ARG A 79 -1.19 -5.84 6.17
C ARG A 79 -2.20 -6.43 5.20
N LEU A 80 -2.42 -5.78 4.06
CA LEU A 80 -3.28 -6.24 2.98
C LEU A 80 -2.75 -7.56 2.40
N GLU A 81 -1.43 -7.66 2.20
CA GLU A 81 -0.76 -8.91 1.80
C GLU A 81 -1.03 -10.05 2.80
N LYS A 82 -0.91 -9.77 4.12
CA LYS A 82 -1.21 -10.75 5.18
C LYS A 82 -2.68 -11.14 5.26
N ALA A 83 -3.56 -10.32 4.73
CA ALA A 83 -4.98 -10.60 4.60
C ALA A 83 -5.32 -11.31 3.27
N ASN A 84 -4.32 -11.83 2.54
CA ASN A 84 -4.48 -12.43 1.21
C ASN A 84 -5.22 -11.49 0.24
N PHE A 85 -4.93 -10.19 0.30
CA PHE A 85 -5.53 -9.17 -0.56
C PHE A 85 -7.06 -9.00 -0.40
N ASN A 86 -7.63 -9.54 0.67
CA ASN A 86 -9.01 -9.23 1.07
C ASN A 86 -9.09 -7.79 1.62
N ALA A 87 -9.50 -6.85 0.76
CA ALA A 87 -9.69 -5.44 1.13
C ALA A 87 -10.83 -5.20 2.13
N PHE A 88 -11.70 -6.18 2.37
CA PHE A 88 -12.85 -6.09 3.28
C PHE A 88 -12.51 -6.56 4.70
N GLU A 89 -11.30 -7.06 4.94
CA GLU A 89 -10.88 -7.55 6.25
C GLU A 89 -11.02 -6.43 7.31
N PRO A 90 -11.86 -6.60 8.35
CA PRO A 90 -12.15 -5.56 9.34
C PRO A 90 -10.88 -5.07 10.06
N ARG A 91 -9.90 -5.96 10.23
CA ARG A 91 -8.63 -5.61 10.83
C ARG A 91 -7.91 -4.54 10.03
N LEU A 92 -8.02 -4.48 8.69
CA LEU A 92 -7.36 -3.46 7.86
C LEU A 92 -7.88 -2.05 8.12
N GLN A 93 -9.15 -1.93 8.52
CA GLN A 93 -9.78 -0.64 8.84
C GLN A 93 -9.26 -0.07 10.17
N LEU A 94 -8.79 -0.93 11.07
CA LEU A 94 -8.20 -0.52 12.34
C LEU A 94 -6.79 0.04 12.13
N ARG A 95 -6.48 1.11 12.84
CA ARG A 95 -5.14 1.69 12.87
C ARG A 95 -4.16 0.71 13.53
N ASP A 96 -3.02 0.46 12.88
CA ASP A 96 -1.94 -0.32 13.49
C ASP A 96 -1.38 0.44 14.69
N TRP A 97 -1.37 -0.22 15.85
CA TRP A 97 -0.81 0.33 17.08
C TRP A 97 0.70 0.57 16.98
N LYS A 98 1.40 -0.14 16.09
CA LYS A 98 2.84 0.04 15.84
C LYS A 98 3.15 1.24 14.96
N LEU A 99 2.16 1.87 14.34
CA LEU A 99 2.36 2.96 13.38
C LEU A 99 3.13 4.17 13.98
N PRO A 100 2.83 4.67 15.21
CA PRO A 100 3.60 5.76 15.80
C PRO A 100 5.08 5.38 16.01
N TRP A 101 5.34 4.15 16.42
CA TRP A 101 6.70 3.65 16.59
C TRP A 101 7.43 3.50 15.24
N GLN A 102 6.73 3.04 14.19
CA GLN A 102 7.28 2.96 12.84
C GLN A 102 7.63 4.36 12.32
N LEU A 103 6.74 5.34 12.45
CA LEU A 103 6.98 6.74 12.07
C LEU A 103 8.19 7.33 12.81
N TRP A 104 8.25 7.15 14.13
CA TRP A 104 9.38 7.59 14.93
C TRP A 104 10.69 6.95 14.44
N ARG A 105 10.72 5.62 14.31
CA ARG A 105 11.89 4.89 13.80
C ARG A 105 12.30 5.36 12.40
N SER A 106 11.34 5.56 11.51
CA SER A 106 11.52 6.03 10.13
C SER A 106 12.12 7.44 10.07
N TYR A 107 11.67 8.35 10.93
CA TYR A 107 12.22 9.70 11.06
C TYR A 107 13.72 9.67 11.41
N TYR A 108 14.11 8.91 12.43
CA TYR A 108 15.52 8.81 12.86
C TYR A 108 16.39 8.03 11.88
N LYS A 109 15.87 6.96 11.28
CA LYS A 109 16.60 6.18 10.25
C LYS A 109 16.65 6.88 8.90
N ARG A 110 15.84 7.92 8.71
CA ARG A 110 15.67 8.68 7.48
C ARG A 110 15.21 7.82 6.30
N GLN A 111 14.23 6.96 6.57
CA GLN A 111 13.68 5.94 5.67
C GLN A 111 12.13 5.93 5.75
N PHE A 112 11.46 5.42 4.72
CA PHE A 112 10.00 5.28 4.66
C PHE A 112 9.59 3.93 4.07
#